data_AF-A0A662A2B0-F1
#
_entry.id   AF-A0A662A2B0-F1
#
_cell.length_a   1.000
_cell.length_b   1.000
_cell.length_c   1.000
_cell.angle_alpha   90.00
_cell.angle_beta   90.00
_cell.angle_gamma   90.00
#
_symmetry.space_group_name_H-M   'P 1'
#
loop_
_entity.id
_entity.type
_entity.pdbx_description
1 polymer ?
#
loop_
_entity_poly.entity_id
_entity_poly.type
_entity_poly.pdbx_seq_one_letter_code
_entity_poly.pdbx_strand_id
1 'polypeptide(L)'
;MQLKYIDFLKKLLIFSIILAVSVYLLTYVLPEKFISPTLPFLFVFFFSATGIVHFILLRISVKRPNRFINYFMLLTFGKLLFYLTIILIYALIKRDDAVAFILSFAALYLFFTAFEVTQSLSNATLKK
;
A
#
# COMPACT_ATOMS: atom_id res chain seq x y z
N MET A 1 11.92 5.01 18.27
CA MET A 1 11.42 4.08 17.22
C MET A 1 9.89 4.01 17.21
N GLN A 2 9.25 3.81 18.37
CA GLN A 2 7.78 3.74 18.47
C GLN A 2 7.07 5.05 18.09
N LEU A 3 7.55 6.21 18.55
CA LEU A 3 6.96 7.52 18.22
C LEU A 3 6.92 7.77 16.69
N LYS A 4 8.06 7.60 16.00
CA LYS A 4 8.15 7.72 14.53
C LYS A 4 7.19 6.78 13.79
N TYR A 5 6.96 5.58 14.32
CA TYR A 5 6.02 4.63 13.73
C TYR A 5 4.55 5.03 13.95
N ILE A 6 4.22 5.55 15.14
CA ILE A 6 2.87 6.06 15.44
C ILE A 6 2.55 7.27 14.55
N ASP A 7 3.50 8.18 14.35
CA ASP A 7 3.32 9.33 13.46
C ASP A 7 3.10 8.89 12.01
N PHE A 8 3.83 7.87 11.57
CA PHE A 8 3.61 7.25 10.26
C PHE A 8 2.21 6.62 10.16
N LEU A 9 1.78 5.85 11.16
CA LEU A 9 0.45 5.23 11.18
C LEU A 9 -0.66 6.28 11.15
N LYS A 10 -0.52 7.41 11.85
CA LYS A 10 -1.48 8.52 11.78
C LYS A 10 -1.57 9.08 10.36
N LYS A 11 -0.43 9.35 9.72
CA LYS A 11 -0.40 9.82 8.32
C LYS A 11 -1.01 8.80 7.36
N LEU A 12 -0.68 7.51 7.53
CA LEU A 12 -1.21 6.41 6.73
C LEU A 12 -2.73 6.28 6.90
N LEU A 13 -3.24 6.44 8.12
CA LEU A 13 -4.66 6.37 8.42
C LEU A 13 -5.41 7.55 7.81
N ILE A 14 -4.90 8.77 7.96
CA ILE A 14 -5.47 9.97 7.32
C ILE A 14 -5.48 9.80 5.80
N PHE A 15 -4.35 9.37 5.21
CA PHE A 15 -4.26 9.10 3.78
C PHE A 15 -5.27 8.05 3.31
N SER A 16 -5.41 6.95 4.06
CA SER A 16 -6.35 5.88 3.73
C SER A 16 -7.80 6.33 3.82
N ILE A 17 -8.15 7.15 4.81
CA ILE A 17 -9.50 7.73 4.93
C ILE A 17 -9.79 8.68 3.78
N ILE A 18 -8.87 9.58 3.45
CA ILE A 18 -9.03 10.52 2.32
C ILE A 18 -9.22 9.72 1.03
N LEU A 19 -8.37 8.73 0.78
CA LEU A 19 -8.46 7.89 -0.41
C LEU A 19 -9.76 7.09 -0.46
N ALA A 20 -10.22 6.55 0.67
CA ALA A 20 -11.48 5.83 0.77
C ALA A 20 -12.68 6.75 0.48
N VAL A 21 -12.69 7.97 1.03
CA VAL A 21 -13.72 8.97 0.73
C VAL A 21 -13.68 9.38 -0.74
N SER A 22 -12.50 9.59 -1.32
CA SER A 22 -12.37 9.90 -2.75
C SER A 22 -12.91 8.77 -3.64
N VAL A 23 -12.57 7.52 -3.33
CA VAL A 23 -13.09 6.34 -4.06
C VAL A 23 -14.60 6.21 -3.88
N TYR A 24 -15.11 6.44 -2.67
CA TYR A 24 -16.55 6.45 -2.39
C TYR A 24 -17.29 7.54 -3.17
N LEU A 25 -16.72 8.75 -3.27
CA LEU A 25 -17.32 9.81 -4.10
C LEU A 25 -17.30 9.47 -5.60
N LEU A 26 -16.26 8.76 -6.05
CA LEU A 26 -16.17 8.31 -7.44
C LEU A 26 -17.19 7.23 -7.79
N THR A 27 -17.74 6.48 -6.81
CA THR A 27 -18.79 5.50 -7.09
C THR A 27 -20.09 6.13 -7.58
N TYR A 28 -20.35 7.41 -7.26
CA TYR A 28 -21.50 8.15 -7.77
C TYR A 28 -21.35 8.55 -9.25
N VAL A 29 -20.13 8.51 -9.80
CA VAL A 29 -19.81 8.94 -11.16
C VAL A 29 -19.46 7.75 -12.06
N LEU A 30 -18.81 6.72 -11.50
CA LEU A 30 -18.35 5.55 -12.23
C LEU A 30 -19.42 4.44 -12.29
N PRO A 31 -19.55 3.73 -13.41
CA PRO A 31 -20.39 2.54 -13.50
C PRO A 31 -19.96 1.46 -12.50
N GLU A 32 -20.91 0.79 -11.86
CA GLU A 32 -20.67 -0.27 -10.84
C GLU A 32 -19.74 -1.38 -11.33
N LYS A 33 -19.68 -1.62 -12.65
CA LYS A 33 -18.82 -2.62 -13.28
C LYS A 33 -17.31 -2.39 -13.05
N PHE A 34 -16.89 -1.19 -12.68
CA PHE A 34 -15.48 -0.87 -12.40
C PHE A 34 -15.11 -0.99 -10.92
N ILE A 35 -16.07 -1.25 -10.04
CA ILE A 35 -15.91 -1.17 -8.60
C ILE A 35 -16.10 -2.57 -8.03
N SER A 36 -14.99 -3.20 -7.63
CA SER A 36 -15.06 -4.54 -7.07
C SER A 36 -15.71 -4.50 -5.67
N PRO A 37 -16.62 -5.43 -5.35
CA PRO A 37 -17.21 -5.55 -4.02
C PRO A 37 -16.17 -5.78 -2.92
N THR A 38 -14.96 -6.24 -3.27
CA THR A 38 -13.88 -6.49 -2.30
C THR A 38 -13.07 -5.25 -1.93
N LEU A 39 -13.40 -4.07 -2.48
CA LEU A 39 -12.69 -2.81 -2.22
C LEU A 39 -12.44 -2.53 -0.72
N PRO A 40 -13.40 -2.67 0.20
CA PRO A 40 -13.15 -2.44 1.63
C PRO A 40 -12.05 -3.36 2.19
N PHE A 41 -12.00 -4.62 1.76
CA PHE A 41 -10.96 -5.56 2.15
C PHE A 41 -9.60 -5.19 1.57
N LEU A 42 -9.57 -4.65 0.35
CA LEU A 42 -8.34 -4.15 -0.26
C LEU A 42 -7.75 -2.98 0.54
N PHE A 43 -8.57 -2.04 1.02
CA PHE A 43 -8.08 -0.94 1.87
C PHE A 43 -7.39 -1.45 3.14
N VAL A 44 -8.01 -2.38 3.86
CA VAL A 44 -7.42 -2.98 5.07
C VAL A 44 -6.13 -3.73 4.75
N PHE A 45 -6.12 -4.47 3.63
CA PHE A 45 -4.94 -5.17 3.15
C PHE A 45 -3.78 -4.22 2.84
N PHE A 46 -4.01 -3.17 2.04
CA PHE A 46 -2.98 -2.20 1.67
C PHE A 46 -2.49 -1.39 2.87
N PHE A 47 -3.39 -1.00 3.77
CA PHE A 47 -3.05 -0.33 5.02
C PHE A 47 -2.11 -1.20 5.86
N SER A 48 -2.48 -2.47 6.08
CA SER A 48 -1.72 -3.41 6.88
C SER A 48 -0.35 -3.70 6.27
N ALA A 49 -0.32 -4.01 4.97
CA ALA A 49 0.92 -4.31 4.26
C ALA A 49 1.89 -3.12 4.25
N THR A 50 1.38 -1.90 4.08
CA THR A 50 2.19 -0.67 4.13
C THR A 50 2.71 -0.37 5.54
N GLY A 51 1.87 -0.57 6.56
CA GLY A 51 2.28 -0.48 7.97
C GLY A 51 3.41 -1.46 8.31
N ILE A 52 3.26 -2.74 7.92
CA ILE A 52 4.24 -3.80 8.17
C ILE A 52 5.56 -3.50 7.47
N VAL A 53 5.54 -3.16 6.18
CA VAL A 53 6.78 -2.84 5.43
C VAL A 53 7.50 -1.66 6.05
N HIS A 54 6.78 -0.58 6.38
CA HIS A 54 7.41 0.59 7.01
C HIS A 54 7.98 0.29 8.40
N PHE A 55 7.29 -0.54 9.20
CA PHE A 55 7.81 -0.99 10.49
C PHE A 55 9.13 -1.76 10.35
N ILE A 56 9.20 -2.68 9.39
CA ILE A 56 10.42 -3.46 9.10
C ILE A 56 11.54 -2.51 8.68
N LEU A 57 11.25 -1.56 7.78
CA LEU A 57 12.22 -0.57 7.30
C LEU A 57 12.76 0.34 8.40
N LEU A 58 11.90 0.82 9.30
CA LEU A 58 12.32 1.59 10.47
C LEU A 58 13.29 0.79 11.35
N ARG A 59 13.02 -0.50 11.56
CA ARG A 59 13.88 -1.39 12.36
C ARG A 59 15.25 -1.56 11.71
N ILE A 60 15.28 -1.69 10.40
CA ILE A 60 16.52 -1.85 9.62
C ILE A 60 17.31 -0.55 9.58
N SER A 61 16.67 0.60 9.43
CA SER A 61 17.32 1.92 9.41
C SER A 61 18.08 2.23 10.71
N VAL A 62 17.58 1.73 11.85
CA VAL A 62 18.27 1.84 13.14
C VAL A 62 19.45 0.86 13.22
N LYS A 63 19.27 -0.40 12.82
CA LYS A 63 20.30 -1.44 12.98
C LYS A 63 21.42 -1.39 11.93
N ARG A 64 21.09 -1.08 10.67
CA ARG A 64 21.99 -1.18 9.51
C ARG A 64 21.67 -0.10 8.47
N PRO A 65 21.95 1.19 8.76
CA PRO A 65 21.60 2.29 7.86
C PRO A 65 22.22 2.16 6.45
N ASN A 66 23.46 1.67 6.35
CA ASN A 66 24.15 1.48 5.06
C ASN A 66 23.51 0.40 4.18
N ARG A 67 22.59 -0.42 4.72
CA ARG A 67 21.86 -1.45 3.98
C ARG A 67 20.40 -1.06 3.74
N PHE A 68 19.94 0.09 4.22
CA PHE A 68 18.54 0.51 4.14
C PHE A 68 18.00 0.46 2.71
N ILE A 69 18.75 1.00 1.74
CA ILE A 69 18.34 1.05 0.33
C ILE A 69 18.15 -0.38 -0.22
N ASN A 70 19.05 -1.31 0.07
CA ASN A 70 18.94 -2.70 -0.39
C ASN A 70 17.70 -3.39 0.17
N TYR A 71 17.41 -3.20 1.47
CA TYR A 71 16.22 -3.77 2.09
C TYR A 71 14.94 -3.11 1.62
N PHE A 72 14.96 -1.80 1.38
CA PHE A 72 13.84 -1.08 0.76
C PHE A 72 13.51 -1.67 -0.60
N MET A 73 14.49 -1.79 -1.50
CA MET A 73 14.27 -2.38 -2.82
C MET A 73 13.77 -3.83 -2.72
N LEU A 74 14.34 -4.65 -1.83
CA LEU A 74 13.94 -6.04 -1.67
C LEU A 74 12.50 -6.18 -1.14
N LEU A 75 12.11 -5.37 -0.16
CA LEU A 75 10.75 -5.39 0.38
C LEU A 75 9.73 -4.88 -0.65
N THR A 76 10.04 -3.80 -1.36
CA THR A 76 9.14 -3.24 -2.39
C THR A 76 8.97 -4.20 -3.56
N PHE A 77 10.06 -4.82 -4.01
CA PHE A 77 10.01 -5.82 -5.08
C PHE A 77 9.29 -7.11 -4.63
N GLY A 78 9.60 -7.60 -3.44
CA GLY A 78 8.92 -8.76 -2.86
C GLY A 78 7.41 -8.52 -2.69
N LYS A 79 7.02 -7.33 -2.24
CA LYS A 79 5.62 -6.89 -2.15
C LYS A 79 4.94 -6.91 -3.52
N LEU A 80 5.61 -6.40 -4.57
CA LEU A 80 5.08 -6.42 -5.93
C LEU A 80 4.81 -7.86 -6.41
N LEU A 81 5.76 -8.78 -6.25
CA LEU A 81 5.59 -10.19 -6.65
C LEU A 81 4.46 -10.87 -5.86
N PHE A 82 4.39 -10.61 -4.55
CA PHE A 82 3.32 -11.12 -3.69
C PHE A 82 1.94 -10.63 -4.15
N TYR A 83 1.84 -9.35 -4.51
CA TYR A 83 0.61 -8.75 -5.02
C TYR A 83 0.19 -9.32 -6.37
N LEU A 84 1.14 -9.52 -7.31
CA LEU A 84 0.85 -10.18 -8.58
C LEU A 84 0.27 -11.58 -8.37
N THR A 85 0.81 -12.33 -7.40
CA THR A 85 0.31 -13.67 -7.07
C THR A 85 -1.14 -13.62 -6.57
N ILE A 86 -1.47 -12.67 -5.68
CA ILE A 86 -2.85 -12.47 -5.18
C ILE A 86 -3.80 -12.13 -6.33
N ILE A 87 -3.40 -11.22 -7.20
CA ILE A 87 -4.21 -10.82 -8.37
C ILE A 87 -4.50 -12.02 -9.27
N LEU A 88 -3.48 -12.83 -9.58
CA LEU A 88 -3.64 -14.02 -10.42
C LEU A 88 -4.58 -15.03 -9.78
N ILE A 89 -4.39 -15.33 -8.49
CA ILE A 89 -5.25 -16.27 -7.76
C ILE A 89 -6.71 -15.79 -7.78
N TYR A 90 -6.95 -14.51 -7.48
CA TYR A 90 -8.31 -13.96 -7.49
C TYR A 90 -8.95 -14.00 -8.87
N ALA A 91 -8.21 -13.58 -9.90
CA ALA A 91 -8.71 -13.55 -11.28
C ALA A 91 -9.08 -14.95 -11.81
N LEU A 92 -8.38 -16.01 -11.36
CA LEU A 92 -8.71 -17.38 -11.74
C LEU A 92 -9.97 -17.91 -11.07
N ILE A 93 -10.26 -17.49 -9.82
CA ILE A 93 -11.42 -17.94 -9.03
C ILE A 93 -12.68 -17.14 -9.39
N LYS A 94 -12.57 -15.81 -9.55
CA LYS A 94 -13.69 -14.89 -9.76
C LYS A 94 -13.50 -14.09 -11.07
N ARG A 95 -13.60 -14.80 -12.20
CA ARG A 95 -13.39 -14.22 -13.54
C ARG A 95 -14.32 -13.05 -13.85
N ASP A 96 -15.57 -13.10 -13.38
CA ASP A 96 -16.57 -12.06 -13.65
C ASP A 96 -16.20 -10.71 -12.99
N ASP A 97 -15.53 -10.74 -11.85
CA ASP A 97 -15.06 -9.54 -11.11
C ASP A 97 -13.57 -9.24 -11.35
N ALA A 98 -12.87 -10.10 -12.09
CA ALA A 98 -11.41 -10.04 -12.21
C ALA A 98 -10.92 -8.67 -12.72
N VAL A 99 -11.59 -8.10 -13.73
CA VAL A 99 -11.19 -6.80 -14.31
C VAL A 99 -11.36 -5.68 -13.30
N ALA A 100 -12.50 -5.60 -12.62
CA ALA A 100 -12.79 -4.59 -11.60
C ALA A 100 -11.81 -4.71 -10.42
N PHE A 101 -11.53 -5.94 -9.99
CA PHE A 101 -10.55 -6.24 -8.96
C PHE A 101 -9.14 -5.80 -9.36
N ILE A 102 -8.67 -6.19 -10.54
CA ILE A 102 -7.34 -5.82 -11.05
C ILE A 102 -7.17 -4.31 -11.10
N LEU A 103 -8.16 -3.58 -11.63
CA LEU A 103 -8.11 -2.11 -11.71
C LEU A 103 -8.11 -1.46 -10.33
N SER A 104 -9.00 -1.89 -9.44
CA SER A 104 -9.07 -1.40 -8.06
C SER A 104 -7.75 -1.67 -7.32
N PHE A 105 -7.22 -2.88 -7.45
CA PHE A 105 -5.97 -3.30 -6.84
C PHE A 105 -4.79 -2.48 -7.38
N ALA A 106 -4.70 -2.31 -8.70
CA ALA A 106 -3.63 -1.55 -9.34
C ALA A 106 -3.66 -0.07 -8.94
N ALA A 107 -4.85 0.55 -8.88
CA ALA A 107 -5.00 1.93 -8.43
C ALA A 107 -4.53 2.10 -6.98
N LEU A 108 -5.04 1.27 -6.07
CA LEU A 108 -4.62 1.28 -4.66
C LEU A 108 -3.13 1.01 -4.52
N TYR A 109 -2.58 0.08 -5.30
CA TYR A 109 -1.15 -0.20 -5.31
C TYR A 109 -0.32 1.04 -5.61
N LEU A 110 -0.67 1.81 -6.65
CA LEU A 110 0.05 3.02 -7.02
C LEU A 110 0.00 4.06 -5.91
N PHE A 111 -1.20 4.33 -5.35
CA PHE A 111 -1.38 5.33 -4.29
C PHE A 111 -0.62 4.96 -3.02
N PHE A 112 -0.77 3.74 -2.52
CA PHE A 112 -0.10 3.29 -1.30
C PHE A 112 1.42 3.16 -1.49
N THR A 113 1.88 2.73 -2.66
CA THR A 113 3.34 2.65 -2.94
C THR A 113 3.96 4.03 -3.04
N ALA A 114 3.31 4.99 -3.72
CA ALA A 114 3.79 6.37 -3.79
C ALA A 114 3.87 7.01 -2.39
N PHE A 115 2.85 6.77 -1.55
CA PHE A 115 2.88 7.18 -0.15
C PHE A 115 4.02 6.52 0.63
N GLU A 116 4.23 5.21 0.50
CA GLU A 116 5.28 4.47 1.18
C GLU A 116 6.68 4.98 0.80
N VAL A 117 6.93 5.18 -0.49
CA VAL A 117 8.21 5.67 -1.03
C VAL A 117 8.51 7.08 -0.51
N THR A 118 7.54 8.00 -0.60
CA THR A 118 7.70 9.40 -0.17
C THR A 118 7.98 9.51 1.33
N GLN A 119 7.25 8.77 2.17
CA GLN A 119 7.50 8.74 3.62
C GLN A 119 8.84 8.06 3.96
N SER A 120 9.21 7.00 3.25
CA SER A 120 10.48 6.30 3.48
C SER A 120 11.69 7.16 3.13
N LEU A 121 11.62 7.93 2.04
CA LEU A 121 12.68 8.88 1.65
C LEU A 121 12.77 10.06 2.62
N SER A 122 11.63 10.66 3.00
CA SER A 122 11.59 11.75 3.98
C SER A 122 12.22 11.35 5.34
N ASN A 123 12.04 10.10 5.75
CA ASN A 123 12.62 9.59 6.99
C ASN A 123 14.11 9.23 6.86
N ALA A 124 14.61 9.01 5.64
CA ALA A 124 16.01 8.73 5.37
C ALA A 124 16.87 10.01 5.27
N THR A 125 16.32 11.12 4.76
CA THR A 125 17.04 12.40 4.60
C THR A 125 17.25 13.16 5.91
N LEU A 126 16.39 12.98 6.93
CA LEU A 126 16.52 13.60 8.26
C LEU A 126 17.65 12.99 9.13
N LYS A 127 18.52 12.16 8.55
CA LYS A 127 19.68 11.56 9.22
C LYS A 127 21.02 12.17 8.77
N LYS A 128 20.99 13.14 7.84
CA LYS A 128 22.10 14.08 7.61
C LYS A 128 21.99 15.23 8.60
#